data_AF-A0A7Y9R3F2-F1
#
_entry.id   AF-A0A7Y9R3F2-F1
#
_cell.length_a   1.000
_cell.length_b   1.000
_cell.length_c   1.000
_cell.angle_alpha   90.00
_cell.angle_beta   90.00
_cell.angle_gamma   90.00
#
_symmetry.space_group_name_H-M   'P 1'
#
loop_
_entity.id
_entity.type
_entity.pdbx_description
1 polymer ?
#
loop_
_entity_poly.entity_id
_entity_poly.type
_entity_poly.pdbx_seq_one_letter_code
_entity_poly.pdbx_strand_id
1 'polypeptide(L)'
;MHNTDTQALAEALYQLLPADGSNLGNATLLRTLQATAEAQGQMITEEAFQAARQHLLDAGRAVKGKGRGGSTGRNVETRRDETRRDETRRDETRKI
;
A
#
# COMPACT_ATOMS: atom_id res chain seq x y z
N MET A 1 -10.75 -11.80 -17.73
CA MET A 1 -10.14 -10.58 -17.17
C MET A 1 -10.05 -10.80 -15.67
N HIS A 2 -8.85 -11.05 -15.14
CA HIS A 2 -8.69 -11.18 -13.68
C HIS A 2 -8.70 -9.77 -13.09
N ASN A 3 -9.89 -9.24 -12.83
CA ASN A 3 -10.06 -8.06 -12.00
C ASN A 3 -9.70 -8.46 -10.58
N THR A 4 -8.41 -8.42 -10.26
CA THR A 4 -7.98 -8.50 -8.88
C THR A 4 -8.51 -7.23 -8.20
N ASP A 5 -9.59 -7.41 -7.43
CA ASP A 5 -10.24 -6.31 -6.72
C ASP A 5 -9.21 -5.63 -5.81
N THR A 6 -9.01 -4.33 -6.01
CA THR A 6 -7.96 -3.57 -5.31
C THR A 6 -8.19 -3.58 -3.80
N GLN A 7 -9.45 -3.62 -3.34
CA GLN A 7 -9.76 -3.72 -1.91
C GLN A 7 -9.43 -5.09 -1.35
N ALA A 8 -9.82 -6.17 -2.05
CA ALA A 8 -9.49 -7.53 -1.61
C ALA A 8 -7.97 -7.74 -1.55
N LEU A 9 -7.24 -7.21 -2.54
CA LEU A 9 -5.79 -7.25 -2.56
C LEU A 9 -5.19 -6.44 -1.41
N ALA A 10 -5.71 -5.25 -1.12
CA ALA A 10 -5.27 -4.42 0.00
C ALA A 10 -5.46 -5.13 1.35
N GLU A 11 -6.55 -5.86 1.56
CA GLU A 11 -6.75 -6.65 2.78
C GLU A 11 -5.73 -7.78 2.90
N ALA A 12 -5.48 -8.54 1.82
CA ALA A 12 -4.45 -9.58 1.80
C ALA A 12 -3.06 -8.98 2.11
N LEU A 13 -2.74 -7.84 1.51
CA LEU A 13 -1.51 -7.08 1.77
C LEU A 13 -1.40 -6.67 3.24
N TYR A 14 -2.49 -6.15 3.81
CA TYR A 14 -2.53 -5.76 5.22
C TYR A 14 -2.31 -6.96 6.13
N GLN A 15 -2.90 -8.12 5.84
CA GLN A 15 -2.72 -9.35 6.61
C GLN A 15 -1.26 -9.84 6.62
N LEU A 16 -0.52 -9.62 5.54
CA LEU A 16 0.92 -9.95 5.46
C LEU A 16 1.81 -9.00 6.26
N LEU A 17 1.37 -7.76 6.48
CA LEU A 17 2.15 -6.81 7.27
C LEU A 17 2.21 -7.26 8.74
N PRO A 18 3.34 -7.12 9.44
CA PRO A 18 3.45 -7.46 10.85
C PRO A 18 2.50 -6.65 11.74
N ALA A 19 1.84 -7.32 12.68
CA ALA A 19 0.88 -6.68 13.61
C ALA A 19 1.54 -5.72 14.62
N ASP A 20 2.84 -5.89 14.86
CA ASP A 20 3.67 -5.04 15.72
C ASP A 20 4.04 -3.69 15.06
N GLY A 21 3.68 -3.49 13.78
CA GLY A 21 4.04 -2.29 13.04
C GLY A 21 5.43 -2.33 12.40
N SER A 22 6.13 -3.46 12.49
CA SER A 22 7.43 -3.63 11.85
C SER A 22 7.32 -3.43 10.34
N ASN A 23 8.29 -2.71 9.78
CA ASN A 23 8.33 -2.41 8.36
C ASN A 23 8.86 -3.60 7.56
N LEU A 24 8.11 -4.03 6.55
CA LEU A 24 8.55 -5.04 5.58
C LEU A 24 9.05 -4.38 4.30
N GLY A 25 10.14 -4.88 3.73
CA GLY A 25 10.65 -4.41 2.44
C GLY A 25 9.66 -4.69 1.32
N ASN A 26 9.46 -3.72 0.41
CA ASN A 26 8.48 -3.85 -0.67
C ASN A 26 8.71 -5.09 -1.55
N ALA A 27 9.97 -5.41 -1.88
CA ALA A 27 10.30 -6.60 -2.68
C ALA A 27 9.91 -7.91 -1.98
N THR A 28 10.18 -8.02 -0.67
CA THR A 28 9.78 -9.17 0.14
C THR A 28 8.26 -9.26 0.21
N LEU A 29 7.59 -8.15 0.46
CA LEU A 29 6.13 -8.08 0.58
C LEU A 29 5.43 -8.47 -0.73
N LEU A 30 5.90 -7.96 -1.87
CA LEU A 30 5.40 -8.32 -3.19
C LEU A 30 5.59 -9.82 -3.47
N ARG A 31 6.79 -10.36 -3.22
CA ARG A 31 7.07 -11.78 -3.44
C ARG A 31 6.18 -12.68 -2.60
N THR A 32 5.98 -12.36 -1.32
CA THR A 32 5.10 -13.12 -0.44
C THR A 32 3.65 -13.06 -0.92
N LEU A 33 3.17 -11.87 -1.31
CA LEU A 33 1.83 -11.70 -1.84
C LEU A 33 1.61 -12.50 -3.14
N GLN A 34 2.57 -12.46 -4.06
CA GLN A 34 2.54 -13.25 -5.29
C GLN A 34 2.50 -14.75 -4.99
N ALA A 35 3.35 -15.25 -4.10
CA ALA A 35 3.35 -16.66 -3.72
C ALA A 35 2.01 -17.11 -3.09
N THR A 36 1.41 -16.27 -2.24
CA THR A 36 0.08 -16.55 -1.66
C THR A 36 -1.02 -16.55 -2.72
N ALA A 37 -1.00 -15.57 -3.61
CA ALA A 37 -2.00 -15.47 -4.69
C ALA A 37 -1.86 -16.60 -5.72
N GLU A 38 -0.63 -16.98 -6.08
CA GLU A 38 -0.34 -18.10 -6.98
C GLU A 38 -0.88 -19.42 -6.41
N ALA A 39 -0.75 -19.63 -5.09
CA ALA A 39 -1.34 -20.78 -4.41
C ALA A 39 -2.88 -20.81 -4.49
N GLN A 40 -3.51 -19.66 -4.72
CA GLN A 40 -4.96 -19.50 -4.96
C GLN A 40 -5.31 -19.45 -6.46
N GLY A 41 -4.34 -19.68 -7.35
CA GLY A 41 -4.52 -19.62 -8.80
C GLY A 41 -4.68 -18.20 -9.35
N GLN A 42 -4.25 -17.19 -8.59
CA GLN A 42 -4.30 -15.77 -8.97
C GLN A 42 -2.91 -15.27 -9.35
N MET A 43 -2.84 -14.37 -10.33
CA MET A 43 -1.61 -13.64 -10.64
C MET A 43 -1.73 -12.19 -10.17
N ILE A 44 -0.72 -11.75 -9.42
CA ILE A 44 -0.62 -10.38 -8.94
C ILE A 44 0.50 -9.66 -9.69
N THR A 45 0.13 -8.63 -10.43
CA THR A 45 1.08 -7.73 -11.08
C THR A 45 1.62 -6.70 -10.09
N GLU A 46 2.78 -6.13 -10.41
CA GLU A 46 3.34 -5.05 -9.60
C GLU A 46 2.41 -3.83 -9.55
N GLU A 47 1.72 -3.50 -10.65
CA GLU A 47 0.75 -2.41 -10.71
C GLU A 47 -0.42 -2.61 -9.72
N ALA A 48 -0.98 -3.82 -9.66
CA ALA A 48 -2.04 -4.15 -8.72
C ALA A 48 -1.55 -4.05 -7.27
N PHE A 49 -0.33 -4.52 -7.00
CA PHE A 49 0.32 -4.36 -5.71
C PHE A 49 0.47 -2.88 -5.32
N GLN A 50 0.96 -2.03 -6.23
CA GLN A 50 1.14 -0.61 -5.97
C GLN A 50 -0.20 0.10 -5.70
N ALA A 51 -1.25 -0.24 -6.46
CA ALA A 51 -2.60 0.29 -6.26
C ALA A 51 -3.18 -0.09 -4.89
N ALA A 52 -3.08 -1.38 -4.52
CA ALA A 52 -3.52 -1.88 -3.22
C ALA A 52 -2.74 -1.26 -2.05
N ARG A 53 -1.41 -1.11 -2.21
CA ARG A 53 -0.56 -0.42 -1.25
C ARG A 53 -0.96 1.05 -1.10
N GLN A 54 -1.20 1.75 -2.21
CA GLN A 54 -1.61 3.15 -2.18
C GLN A 54 -2.95 3.30 -1.47
N HIS A 55 -3.91 2.40 -1.74
CA HIS A 55 -5.19 2.37 -1.04
C HIS A 55 -5.01 2.21 0.49
N LEU A 56 -4.09 1.37 0.97
CA LEU A 56 -3.79 1.25 2.41
C LEU A 56 -3.16 2.50 3.01
N LEU A 57 -2.31 3.21 2.26
CA LEU A 57 -1.71 4.47 2.68
C LEU A 57 -2.78 5.58 2.76
N ASP A 58 -3.64 5.67 1.76
CA ASP A 58 -4.72 6.66 1.69
C ASP A 58 -5.78 6.41 2.77
N ALA A 59 -6.06 5.14 3.09
CA ALA A 59 -6.91 4.74 4.21
C ALA A 59 -6.24 4.87 5.58
N GLY A 60 -4.97 5.29 5.66
CA GLY A 60 -4.23 5.43 6.92
C GLY A 60 -3.95 4.13 7.65
N ARG A 61 -4.13 2.96 7.00
CA ARG A 61 -3.90 1.63 7.61
C ARG A 61 -2.47 1.15 7.47
N ALA A 62 -1.70 1.71 6.55
CA ALA A 62 -0.29 1.43 6.37
C ALA A 62 0.55 2.71 6.39
N VAL A 63 1.84 2.57 6.70
CA VAL A 63 2.81 3.66 6.67
C VAL A 63 3.96 3.33 5.72
N LYS A 64 4.50 4.36 5.05
CA LYS A 64 5.71 4.23 4.22
C LYS A 64 6.94 4.36 5.11
N GLY A 65 7.75 3.32 5.18
CA GLY A 65 9.03 3.34 5.87
C GLY A 65 10.10 4.13 5.11
N LYS A 66 11.13 4.57 5.85
CA LYS A 66 12.14 5.57 5.43
C LYS A 66 13.35 5.00 4.65
N GLY A 67 13.36 3.71 4.32
CA GLY A 67 14.51 3.02 3.70
C GLY A 67 14.67 3.23 2.18
N ARG A 68 15.90 3.06 1.68
CA ARG A 68 16.23 3.05 0.23
C ARG A 68 15.59 1.80 -0.41
N GLY A 69 14.49 2.00 -1.12
CA GLY A 69 13.69 0.91 -1.73
C GLY A 69 12.22 0.89 -1.30
N GLY A 70 11.88 1.67 -0.27
CA GLY A 70 10.52 1.71 0.28
C GLY A 70 10.21 0.46 1.11
N SER A 71 9.77 0.69 2.33
CA SER A 71 9.17 -0.35 3.15
C SER A 71 7.74 0.04 3.51
N THR A 72 6.93 -0.96 3.85
CA THR A 72 5.54 -0.76 4.24
C THR A 72 5.34 -1.45 5.57
N GLY A 73 4.79 -0.74 6.54
CA GLY A 73 4.42 -1.26 7.86
C GLY A 73 2.94 -1.03 8.11
N ARG A 74 2.35 -1.81 9.03
CA ARG A 74 0.99 -1.48 9.50
C ARG A 74 1.05 -0.16 10.27
N ASN A 75 0.05 0.68 10.07
CA ASN A 75 -0.15 1.80 10.96
C ASN A 75 -0.71 1.26 12.28
N VAL A 76 0.19 0.94 13.20
CA VAL A 76 -0.11 0.72 14.62
C VAL A 76 -0.23 2.10 15.27
N GLU A 77 -1.35 2.77 15.03
CA GLU A 77 -1.59 4.07 15.67
C GLU A 77 -1.54 3.93 17.19
N THR A 78 -0.44 4.38 17.79
CA THR A 78 -0.50 5.03 19.10
C THR A 78 -0.83 6.50 18.87
N ARG A 79 -2.09 6.78 18.48
CA ARG A 79 -2.72 8.12 18.41
C ARG A 79 -1.74 9.29 18.24
N ARG A 80 -1.23 9.56 17.04
CA ARG A 80 -0.59 10.84 16.63
C ARG A 80 -0.05 10.69 15.21
N ASP A 81 -0.86 11.03 14.22
CA ASP A 81 -0.55 12.10 13.27
C ASP A 81 -1.61 12.12 12.16
N GLU A 82 -2.74 12.77 12.45
CA GLU A 82 -3.46 13.52 11.43
C GLU A 82 -2.60 14.72 11.05
N THR A 83 -1.53 14.53 10.27
CA THR A 83 -0.84 15.69 9.69
C THR A 83 -0.59 15.52 8.20
N ARG A 84 -1.44 16.25 7.46
CA ARG A 84 -1.07 17.09 6.32
C ARG A 84 -0.78 16.32 5.03
N ARG A 85 -1.86 15.92 4.34
CA ARG A 85 -1.85 15.79 2.88
C ARG A 85 -3.03 16.56 2.26
N ASP A 86 -3.08 17.84 2.58
CA ASP A 86 -3.74 18.85 1.77
C ASP A 86 -2.65 19.47 0.88
N GLU A 87 -2.63 19.12 -0.41
CA GLU A 87 -2.26 19.99 -1.55
C GLU A 87 -2.16 19.17 -2.84
N THR A 88 -3.32 18.82 -3.39
CA THR A 88 -3.48 18.74 -4.85
C THR A 88 -4.78 19.43 -5.22
N ARG A 89 -4.75 20.77 -5.23
CA ARG A 89 -5.67 21.54 -6.06
C ARG A 89 -4.89 22.26 -7.15
N ARG A 90 -4.99 21.65 -8.33
CA ARG A 90 -5.28 22.29 -9.61
C ARG A 90 -4.33 23.40 -10.04
N ASP A 91 -3.41 22.94 -10.88
CA ASP A 91 -3.18 23.56 -12.19
C ASP A 91 -4.52 24.04 -12.81
N GLU A 92 -4.70 25.35 -12.95
CA GLU A 92 -5.64 25.97 -13.90
C GLU A 92 -5.28 27.46 -14.10
N THR A 93 -4.42 27.70 -15.08
CA THR A 93 -4.63 28.71 -16.14
C THR A 93 -5.22 30.08 -15.74
N ARG A 94 -4.39 31.13 -15.68
CA ARG A 94 -4.77 32.41 -16.32
C ARG A 94 -3.57 33.26 -16.73
N LYS A 95 -3.33 33.21 -18.03
CA LYS A 95 -2.84 34.29 -18.91
C LYS A 95 -3.31 35.67 -18.40
N ILE A 96 -2.37 36.61 -18.24
CA ILE A 96 -2.44 38.01 -18.71
C ILE A 96 -1.04 38.64 -18.62
#